data_AF-A0A9N8VK92-F1
#
_entry.id   AF-A0A9N8VK92-F1
#
_cell.length_a   1.000
_cell.length_b   1.000
_cell.length_c   1.000
_cell.angle_alpha   90.00
_cell.angle_beta   90.00
_cell.angle_gamma   90.00
#
_symmetry.space_group_name_H-M   'P 1'
#
loop_
_entity.id
_entity.type
_entity.pdbx_description
1 polymer ?
#
loop_
_entity_poly.entity_id
_entity_poly.type
_entity_poly.pdbx_seq_one_letter_code
_entity_poly.pdbx_strand_id
1 'polypeptide(L)' 'MKNTIYLTILGKTLKTRSDYLKMAYEEVLFLVVFTGKKKYFGIPHKDTLNFKPKEFFIRGIDTVKQDKSQVFKTIGDQII' A
#
# COMPACT_ATOMS: atom_id res chain seq x y z
N MET A 1 13.77 -20.79 -0.94
CA MET A 1 13.71 -19.30 -0.90
C MET A 1 12.32 -18.76 -0.56
N LYS A 2 11.21 -19.31 -1.07
CA LYS A 2 9.86 -18.78 -0.78
C LYS A 2 9.45 -18.90 0.70
N ASN A 3 9.81 -19.98 1.41
CA ASN A 3 9.40 -20.21 2.81
C ASN A 3 10.19 -19.44 3.88
N THR A 4 11.38 -18.93 3.57
CA THR A 4 12.25 -18.24 4.54
C THR A 4 11.83 -16.78 4.75
N ILE A 5 11.25 -16.17 3.71
CA ILE A 5 10.80 -14.76 3.75
C ILE A 5 9.54 -14.63 4.62
N TYR A 6 8.57 -15.56 4.50
CA TYR A 6 7.36 -15.56 5.32
C TYR A 6 7.66 -15.73 6.81
N LEU A 7 8.61 -16.62 7.17
CA LEU A 7 9.01 -16.82 8.56
C LEU A 7 9.74 -15.59 9.16
N THR A 8 10.42 -14.80 8.32
CA THR A 8 11.13 -13.58 8.76
C THR A 8 10.17 -12.44 9.06
N ILE A 9 9.04 -12.37 8.35
CA ILE A 9 7.97 -11.37 8.57
C ILE A 9 7.07 -11.77 9.75
N LEU A 10 6.81 -13.06 9.95
CA LEU A 10 5.93 -13.56 11.02
C LEU A 10 6.53 -13.52 12.44
N GLY A 11 7.85 -13.36 12.59
CA GLY A 11 8.53 -13.60 13.88
C GLY A 11 9.53 -12.54 14.33
N LYS A 12 9.76 -11.47 13.56
CA LYS A 12 10.65 -10.39 14.01
C LYS A 12 9.85 -9.32 14.73
N THR A 13 9.71 -9.48 16.05
CA THR A 13 9.39 -8.38 16.96
C THR A 13 10.45 -7.31 16.75
N LEU A 14 10.06 -6.15 16.20
CA LEU A 14 10.95 -5.00 16.16
C LEU A 14 11.32 -4.68 17.62
N LYS A 15 12.63 -4.59 17.91
CA LYS A 15 13.10 -4.23 19.26
C LYS A 15 12.66 -2.80 19.57
N THR A 16 11.46 -2.65 20.08
CA THR A 16 10.94 -1.41 20.65
C THR A 16 11.38 -1.32 22.11
N ARG A 17 11.53 -0.09 22.62
CA ARG A 17 11.92 0.15 24.02
C ARG A 17 10.86 -0.30 25.03
N SER A 18 9.63 -0.59 24.58
CA SER A 18 8.54 -1.10 25.41
C SER A 18 7.87 -2.32 24.78
N ASP A 19 7.38 -3.22 25.63
CA ASP A 19 6.64 -4.43 25.25
C ASP A 19 5.19 -4.14 24.82
N TYR A 20 4.73 -2.90 25.00
CA TYR A 20 3.38 -2.45 24.67
C TYR A 20 3.19 -2.11 23.19
N LEU A 21 4.26 -1.75 22.48
CA LEU A 21 4.18 -1.36 21.07
C LEU A 21 4.50 -2.55 20.17
N LYS A 22 3.46 -3.24 19.70
CA LYS A 22 3.57 -4.32 18.71
C LYS A 22 3.10 -3.83 17.36
N MET A 23 3.94 -3.92 16.33
CA MET A 23 3.52 -3.66 14.95
C MET A 23 2.95 -4.96 14.36
N ALA A 24 1.69 -4.93 13.96
CA ALA A 24 1.10 -6.00 13.18
C ALA A 24 1.36 -5.76 11.68
N TYR A 25 1.48 -6.85 10.93
CA TYR A 25 1.53 -6.79 9.48
C TYR A 25 0.13 -6.51 8.93
N GLU A 26 -0.01 -5.51 8.06
CA GLU A 26 -1.27 -5.20 7.39
C GLU A 26 -1.21 -5.56 5.90
N GLU A 27 -0.31 -4.93 5.14
CA GLU A 27 -0.17 -5.16 3.69
C GLU A 27 1.20 -4.70 3.16
N VAL A 28 1.59 -5.22 2.00
CA VAL A 28 2.76 -4.80 1.22
C VAL A 28 2.30 -4.25 -0.12
N LEU A 29 2.77 -3.06 -0.48
CA LEU A 29 2.52 -2.46 -1.78
C LEU A 29 3.64 -2.86 -2.76
N PHE A 30 3.29 -3.46 -3.89
CA PHE A 30 4.22 -3.80 -4.97
C PHE A 30 3.82 -3.08 -6.27
N LEU A 31 4.81 -2.68 -7.06
CA LEU A 31 4.67 -1.63 -8.07
C LEU A 31 4.01 -0.37 -7.47
N VAL A 32 4.78 0.35 -6.67
CA VAL A 32 4.34 1.58 -6.00
C VAL A 32 4.94 2.79 -6.71
N VAL A 33 4.11 3.81 -6.92
CA VAL A 33 4.52 5.11 -7.46
C VAL A 33 4.39 6.15 -6.37
N PHE A 34 5.51 6.82 -6.05
CA PHE A 34 5.54 7.92 -5.09
C PHE A 34 5.61 9.24 -5.86
N THR A 35 4.56 10.06 -5.73
CA THR A 35 4.52 11.40 -6.34
C THR A 35 4.94 12.48 -5.33
N GLY A 36 4.88 12.17 -4.03
CA GLY A 36 5.32 13.07 -2.98
C GLY A 36 4.95 12.56 -1.58
N LYS A 37 5.21 13.39 -0.56
CA LYS A 37 4.87 13.05 0.82
C LYS A 37 3.35 12.84 0.95
N LYS A 38 2.96 11.69 1.50
CA LYS A 38 1.55 11.23 1.62
C LYS A 38 0.81 11.07 0.27
N LYS A 39 1.50 11.11 -0.88
CA LYS A 39 0.92 10.95 -2.22
C LYS A 39 1.55 9.75 -2.93
N TYR A 40 0.84 8.63 -2.92
CA TYR A 40 1.30 7.41 -3.57
C TYR A 40 0.15 6.47 -3.88
N PHE A 41 0.37 5.60 -4.86
CA PHE A 41 -0.53 4.51 -5.18
C PHE A 41 0.25 3.25 -5.55
N GLY A 42 -0.38 2.09 -5.43
CA GLY A 42 0.25 0.82 -5.77
C GLY A 42 -0.67 -0.37 -5.58
N ILE A 43 -0.13 -1.57 -5.79
CA ILE A 43 -0.90 -2.81 -5.72
C ILE A 43 -0.78 -3.40 -4.31
N PRO A 44 -1.88 -3.52 -3.53
CA PRO A 44 -1.83 -4.12 -2.21
C PRO A 44 -1.74 -5.64 -2.29
N HIS A 45 -0.78 -6.20 -1.57
CA HIS A 45 -0.63 -7.61 -1.26
C HIS A 45 -0.84 -7.80 0.24
N LYS A 46 -1.92 -8.50 0.60
CA LYS A 46 -2.25 -8.82 1.99
C LYS A 46 -1.67 -10.19 2.34
N ASP A 47 -2.44 -11.25 2.11
CA ASP A 47 -2.01 -12.62 2.41
C ASP A 47 -1.38 -13.33 1.20
N THR A 48 -1.80 -12.94 0.00
CA THR A 48 -1.38 -13.56 -1.26
C THR A 48 -0.84 -12.52 -2.24
N LEU A 49 0.11 -12.96 -3.07
CA LEU A 49 0.64 -12.12 -4.14
C LEU A 49 -0.45 -11.91 -5.20
N ASN A 50 -0.86 -10.66 -5.36
CA ASN A 50 -1.96 -10.25 -6.22
C ASN A 50 -1.45 -9.55 -7.49
N PHE A 51 -1.07 -10.31 -8.51
CA PHE A 51 -0.56 -9.74 -9.78
C PHE A 51 -1.65 -9.16 -10.69
N LYS A 52 -2.93 -9.36 -10.35
CA LYS A 52 -4.08 -8.84 -11.08
C LYS A 52 -5.04 -8.17 -10.10
N PRO A 53 -4.70 -6.98 -9.60
CA PRO A 53 -5.54 -6.28 -8.64
C PRO A 53 -6.91 -5.95 -9.23
N LYS A 54 -7.95 -6.12 -8.41
CA LYS A 54 -9.28 -5.55 -8.69
C LYS A 54 -9.33 -4.06 -8.33
N GLU A 55 -8.59 -3.67 -7.30
CA GLU A 55 -8.57 -2.31 -6.76
C GLU A 55 -7.13 -1.91 -6.44
N PHE A 56 -6.80 -0.66 -6.75
CA PHE A 56 -5.52 -0.05 -6.40
C PHE A 56 -5.59 0.57 -5.01
N PHE A 57 -4.47 0.50 -4.28
CA PHE A 57 -4.31 1.27 -3.06
C PHE A 57 -3.91 2.69 -3.44
N ILE A 58 -4.69 3.69 -3.05
CA ILE A 58 -4.44 5.09 -3.37
C ILE A 58 -4.42 5.91 -2.09
N ARG A 59 -3.34 6.66 -1.86
CA ARG A 59 -3.22 7.57 -0.72
C ARG A 59 -2.89 8.98 -1.18
N GLY A 60 -3.77 9.91 -0.85
CA GLY A 60 -3.54 11.35 -0.98
C GLY A 60 -3.36 11.87 -2.41
N ILE A 61 -3.58 11.04 -3.42
CA ILE A 61 -3.63 11.46 -4.82
C ILE A 61 -4.79 12.44 -4.99
N ASP A 62 -4.55 13.52 -5.73
CA ASP A 62 -5.50 14.62 -5.83
C ASP A 62 -6.80 14.20 -6.54
N THR A 63 -6.76 13.16 -7.39
CA THR A 63 -7.91 12.54 -8.06
C THR A 63 -8.97 12.06 -7.08
N VAL A 64 -8.57 11.54 -5.91
CA VAL A 64 -9.50 10.98 -4.91
C VAL A 64 -10.18 12.07 -4.08
N LYS A 65 -9.70 13.32 -4.14
CA LYS A 65 -10.25 14.41 -3.34
C LYS A 65 -11.57 14.91 -3.91
N GLN A 66 -12.47 15.32 -3.03
CA GLN A 66 -13.80 15.77 -3.41
C GLN A 66 -13.78 17.07 -4.22
N ASP A 67 -12.79 17.95 -3.99
CA ASP A 67 -12.66 19.30 -4.56
C ASP A 67 -12.31 19.33 -6.07
N LYS A 68 -12.15 18.17 -6.71
CA LYS A 68 -11.77 18.08 -8.12
C LYS A 68 -12.97 17.97 -9.06
N SER A 69 -12.80 18.53 -10.26
CA SER A 69 -13.78 18.41 -11.33
C SER A 69 -13.99 16.93 -11.71
N GLN A 70 -15.18 16.60 -12.21
CA GLN A 70 -15.48 15.22 -12.63
C GLN A 70 -14.56 14.73 -13.75
N VAL A 71 -14.16 15.64 -14.65
CA VAL A 71 -13.20 15.34 -15.73
C VAL A 71 -11.84 14.96 -15.15
N PHE A 72 -11.36 15.68 -14.14
CA PHE A 72 -10.09 15.39 -13.50
C PHE A 72 -10.10 14.02 -12.80
N LYS A 73 -11.22 13.66 -12.15
CA LYS A 73 -11.42 12.34 -11.55
C LYS A 73 -11.36 11.23 -12.60
N THR A 74 -12.14 11.40 -13.67
CA THR A 74 -12.23 10.41 -14.77
C THR A 74 -10.88 10.17 -15.45
N ILE A 75 -10.11 11.24 -15.73
CA ILE A 75 -8.78 11.11 -16.34
C ILE A 75 -7.78 10.48 -15.35
N GLY A 76 -7.82 10.89 -14.09
CA GLY A 76 -6.93 10.32 -13.08
C GLY A 76 -7.18 8.83 -12.85
N ASP A 77 -8.44 8.39 -12.86
CA ASP A 77 -8.83 6.99 -12.72
C ASP A 77 -8.43 6.13 -13.95
N GLN A 78 -8.21 6.75 -15.12
CA GLN A 78 -7.69 6.05 -16.30
C GLN A 78 -6.16 5.91 -16.31
N ILE A 79 -5.46 6.80 -15.62
CA ILE A 79 -3.98 6.83 -15.56
C ILE A 79 -3.45 5.91 -14.46
N ILE A 80 -4.18 5.83 -13.33
CA ILE A 80 -3.86 4.96 -12.19
C ILE A 80 -4.16 3.50 -12.54
#